data_AF-A0AAV3FH62-F1
#
_entry.id   AF-A0AAV3FH62-F1
#
_cell.length_a   1.000
_cell.length_b   1.000
_cell.length_c   1.000
_cell.angle_alpha   90.00
_cell.angle_beta   90.00
_cell.angle_gamma   90.00
#
_symmetry.space_group_name_H-M   'P 1'
#
loop_
_entity.id
_entity.type
_entity.pdbx_description
1 polymer ?
#
loop_
_entity_poly.entity_id
_entity_poly.type
_entity_poly.pdbx_seq_one_letter_code
_entity_poly.pdbx_strand_id
1 'polypeptide(L)'
;MKIIFHIDEPNKWPMVLENLKNVLNNAKETNRKYELEVLANSMAVFQLRELIARNTHLIDKIIEPAEQGVVFAVCNNSLNKFNISKDELFSFCKVVPAGIIELAEKQSEGYLYIKP
;
A
#
# COMPACT_ATOMS: atom_id res chain seq x y z
N MET A 1 1.38 -16.71 4.58
CA MET A 1 0.02 -16.35 4.12
C MET A 1 0.11 -15.05 3.33
N LYS A 2 -0.72 -14.89 2.28
CA LYS A 2 -0.67 -13.73 1.39
C LYS A 2 -1.86 -12.81 1.65
N ILE A 3 -1.63 -11.51 1.81
CA ILE A 3 -2.68 -10.53 2.09
C ILE A 3 -2.46 -9.30 1.21
N ILE A 4 -3.53 -8.84 0.56
CA ILE A 4 -3.57 -7.56 -0.14
C ILE A 4 -4.54 -6.62 0.57
N PHE A 5 -4.03 -5.47 1.01
CA PHE A 5 -4.83 -4.37 1.50
C PHE A 5 -5.21 -3.45 0.35
N HIS A 6 -6.48 -3.04 0.27
CA HIS A 6 -6.96 -2.07 -0.70
C HIS A 6 -7.34 -0.77 0.01
N ILE A 7 -6.86 0.34 -0.51
CA ILE A 7 -7.25 1.69 -0.08
C ILE A 7 -7.55 2.59 -1.27
N ASP A 8 -8.72 3.24 -1.22
CA ASP A 8 -9.20 4.22 -2.20
C ASP A 8 -9.49 5.61 -1.60
N GLU A 9 -9.49 5.71 -0.27
CA GLU A 9 -9.83 6.92 0.49
C GLU A 9 -8.65 7.41 1.35
N PRO A 10 -8.14 8.64 1.17
CA PRO A 10 -7.01 9.18 1.93
C PRO A 10 -7.14 9.13 3.45
N ASN A 11 -8.34 9.39 3.98
CA ASN A 11 -8.62 9.42 5.41
C ASN A 11 -8.51 8.03 6.08
N LYS A 12 -8.42 6.95 5.30
CA LYS A 12 -8.29 5.57 5.82
C LYS A 12 -6.84 5.11 5.95
N TRP A 13 -5.86 5.87 5.49
CA TRP A 13 -4.43 5.51 5.63
C TRP A 13 -4.03 5.18 7.07
N PRO A 14 -4.44 5.94 8.11
CA PRO A 14 -4.11 5.59 9.49
C PRO A 14 -4.58 4.17 9.87
N MET A 15 -5.77 3.78 9.42
CA MET A 15 -6.33 2.45 9.72
C MET A 15 -5.61 1.34 8.96
N VAL A 16 -5.30 1.55 7.68
CA VAL A 16 -4.53 0.56 6.88
C VAL A 16 -3.15 0.33 7.49
N LEU A 17 -2.45 1.40 7.87
CA LEU A 17 -1.11 1.30 8.45
C LEU A 17 -1.11 0.67 9.85
N GLU A 18 -2.14 0.95 10.66
CA GLU A 18 -2.31 0.27 11.96
C GLU A 18 -2.58 -1.23 11.78
N ASN A 19 -3.44 -1.61 10.84
CA ASN A 19 -3.68 -3.02 10.53
C ASN A 19 -2.42 -3.71 10.00
N LEU A 20 -1.64 -3.03 9.15
CA LEU A 20 -0.37 -3.54 8.65
C LEU A 20 0.64 -3.78 9.77
N LYS A 21 0.75 -2.82 10.70
CA LYS A 21 1.58 -2.94 11.91
C LYS A 21 1.16 -4.15 12.76
N ASN A 22 -0.14 -4.36 12.95
CA ASN A 22 -0.65 -5.52 13.69
C ASN A 22 -0.26 -6.86 13.04
N VAL A 23 -0.34 -6.95 11.71
CA VAL A 23 0.10 -8.16 10.98
C VAL A 23 1.60 -8.38 11.13
N LEU A 24 2.42 -7.34 11.00
CA LEU A 24 3.88 -7.40 11.14
C LEU A 24 4.30 -7.79 12.57
N ASN A 25 3.64 -7.26 13.60
CA ASN A 25 3.89 -7.63 14.99
C ASN A 25 3.55 -9.10 15.24
N ASN A 26 2.39 -9.56 14.76
CA ASN A 26 2.02 -10.96 14.85
C ASN A 26 3.03 -11.88 14.12
N ALA A 27 3.57 -11.43 12.97
CA ALA A 27 4.61 -12.14 12.24
C ALA A 27 5.86 -12.38 13.10
N LYS A 28 6.31 -11.33 13.79
CA LYS A 28 7.47 -11.36 14.69
C LYS A 28 7.21 -12.27 15.90
N GLU A 29 6.08 -12.13 16.56
CA GLU A 29 5.72 -12.91 17.76
C GLU A 29 5.55 -14.40 17.48
N THR A 30 4.96 -14.74 16.33
CA THR A 30 4.65 -16.14 15.98
C THR A 30 5.69 -16.80 15.06
N ASN A 31 6.73 -16.06 14.67
CA ASN A 31 7.71 -16.45 13.66
C ASN A 31 7.05 -16.91 12.33
N ARG A 32 5.90 -16.32 11.98
CA ARG A 32 5.17 -16.61 10.74
C ARG A 32 5.58 -15.62 9.65
N LYS A 33 5.62 -16.11 8.41
CA LYS A 33 5.88 -15.28 7.23
C LYS A 33 4.59 -14.88 6.53
N TYR A 34 4.49 -13.60 6.21
CA TYR A 34 3.41 -13.02 5.41
C TYR A 34 3.98 -12.39 4.13
N GLU A 35 3.27 -12.57 3.02
CA GLU A 35 3.46 -11.78 1.80
C GLU A 35 2.41 -10.68 1.82
N LEU A 36 2.84 -9.42 1.86
CA LEU A 36 1.99 -8.28 2.12
C LEU A 36 2.08 -7.30 0.96
N GLU A 37 0.93 -6.89 0.47
CA GLU A 37 0.81 -5.83 -0.52
C GLU A 37 -0.26 -4.82 -0.09
N VAL A 38 0.02 -3.54 -0.28
CA VAL A 38 -0.95 -2.45 -0.13
C VAL A 38 -1.14 -1.84 -1.50
N LEU A 39 -2.35 -1.98 -2.05
CA LEU A 39 -2.74 -1.32 -3.28
C LEU A 39 -3.50 -0.03 -2.98
N ALA A 40 -2.93 1.09 -3.43
CA ALA A 40 -3.58 2.40 -3.44
C ALA A 40 -4.12 2.74 -4.84
N ASN A 41 -5.37 3.18 -4.89
CA ASN A 41 -5.99 3.78 -6.08
C ASN A 41 -6.82 5.02 -5.68
N SER A 42 -7.49 5.64 -6.66
CA SER A 42 -8.28 6.86 -6.44
C SER A 42 -7.43 7.92 -5.71
N MET A 43 -8.02 8.72 -4.81
CA MET A 43 -7.30 9.76 -4.09
C MET A 43 -6.28 9.21 -3.09
N ALA A 44 -6.36 7.94 -2.67
CA ALA A 44 -5.40 7.38 -1.72
C ALA A 44 -3.96 7.35 -2.23
N VAL A 45 -3.74 7.47 -3.55
CA VAL A 45 -2.38 7.53 -4.13
C VAL A 45 -1.59 8.76 -3.67
N PHE A 46 -2.25 9.84 -3.23
CA PHE A 46 -1.57 11.08 -2.84
C PHE A 46 -0.61 10.91 -1.67
N GLN A 47 -0.93 10.06 -0.68
CA GLN A 47 -0.08 9.84 0.49
C GLN A 47 1.17 9.01 0.19
N LEU A 48 1.27 8.40 -1.00
CA LEU A 48 2.48 7.72 -1.45
C LEU A 48 3.48 8.65 -2.16
N ARG A 49 3.16 9.96 -2.24
CA ARG A 49 4.12 11.00 -2.61
C ARG A 49 4.94 11.39 -1.39
N GLU A 50 6.26 11.36 -1.49
CA GLU A 50 7.15 11.54 -0.32
C GLU A 50 6.90 12.87 0.39
N LEU A 51 6.79 13.98 -0.36
CA LEU A 51 6.53 15.30 0.20
C LEU A 51 5.19 15.39 0.94
N ILE A 52 4.15 14.71 0.42
CA ILE A 52 2.82 14.69 1.06
C ILE A 52 2.86 13.86 2.34
N ALA A 53 3.48 12.68 2.30
CA ALA A 53 3.61 11.80 3.45
C ALA A 53 4.32 12.46 4.63
N ARG A 54 5.34 13.30 4.36
CA ARG A 54 6.02 14.14 5.36
C ARG A 54 5.05 15.12 6.00
N ASN A 55 4.25 15.82 5.20
CA ASN A 55 3.29 16.82 5.68
C ASN A 55 2.11 16.22 6.45
N THR A 56 1.77 14.95 6.21
CA THR A 56 0.67 14.25 6.91
C THR A 56 1.15 13.40 8.09
N HIS A 57 2.43 13.46 8.46
CA HIS A 57 3.05 12.62 9.50
C HIS A 57 2.83 11.11 9.30
N LEU A 58 2.74 10.67 8.04
CA LEU A 58 2.58 9.26 7.67
C LEU A 58 3.89 8.63 7.18
N ILE A 59 4.92 9.43 6.91
CA ILE A 59 6.18 8.97 6.30
C ILE A 59 6.77 7.74 7.01
N ASP A 60 7.03 7.81 8.31
CA ASP A 60 7.67 6.70 9.04
C ASP A 60 6.78 5.45 9.05
N LYS A 61 5.46 5.65 9.12
CA LYS A 61 4.47 4.57 9.09
C LYS A 61 4.37 3.89 7.73
N ILE A 62 4.84 4.51 6.65
CA ILE A 62 4.88 3.93 5.30
C ILE A 62 6.26 3.31 5.03
N ILE A 63 7.34 3.99 5.42
CA ILE A 63 8.72 3.51 5.21
C ILE A 63 8.99 2.24 6.01
N GLU A 64 8.64 2.21 7.31
CA GLU A 64 8.98 1.08 8.19
C GLU A 64 8.38 -0.26 7.69
N PRO A 65 7.12 -0.33 7.23
CA PRO A 65 6.62 -1.55 6.58
C PRO A 65 7.28 -1.86 5.25
N ALA A 66 7.63 -0.85 4.44
CA ALA A 66 8.31 -1.06 3.15
C ALA A 66 9.70 -1.71 3.36
N GLU A 67 10.46 -1.25 4.35
CA GLU A 67 11.75 -1.85 4.75
C GLU A 67 11.61 -3.29 5.26
N GLN A 68 10.43 -3.65 5.79
CA GLN A 68 10.07 -5.01 6.19
C GLN A 68 9.57 -5.88 5.02
N GLY A 69 9.62 -5.37 3.79
CA GLY A 69 9.28 -6.11 2.57
C GLY A 69 7.81 -6.01 2.16
N VAL A 70 7.03 -5.08 2.73
CA VAL A 70 5.67 -4.80 2.25
C VAL A 70 5.72 -4.10 0.91
N VAL A 71 4.99 -4.62 -0.08
CA VAL A 71 4.87 -4.00 -1.40
C VAL A 71 3.82 -2.89 -1.37
N PHE A 72 4.16 -1.69 -1.81
CA PHE A 72 3.21 -0.61 -2.02
C PHE A 72 2.93 -0.45 -3.52
N ALA A 73 1.78 -0.97 -3.96
CA ALA A 73 1.32 -0.89 -5.34
C ALA A 73 0.47 0.36 -5.58
N VAL A 74 0.69 1.04 -6.71
CA VAL A 74 0.02 2.31 -7.04
C VAL A 74 -0.63 2.23 -8.42
N CYS A 75 -1.93 2.49 -8.47
CA CYS A 75 -2.71 2.42 -9.71
C CYS A 75 -2.32 3.52 -10.72
N ASN A 76 -1.75 3.14 -11.87
CA ASN A 76 -1.33 4.07 -12.92
C ASN A 76 -2.49 4.91 -13.48
N ASN A 77 -3.70 4.34 -13.60
CA ASN A 77 -4.89 5.10 -14.00
C ASN A 77 -5.22 6.23 -13.01
N SER A 78 -4.96 6.02 -11.71
CA SER A 78 -5.17 7.06 -10.69
C SER A 78 -4.09 8.14 -10.79
N LEU A 79 -2.82 7.76 -10.98
CA LEU A 79 -1.73 8.71 -11.23
C LEU A 79 -2.03 9.60 -12.44
N ASN A 80 -2.42 9.00 -13.57
CA ASN A 80 -2.81 9.73 -14.77
C ASN A 80 -4.00 10.66 -14.54
N LYS A 81 -5.04 10.20 -13.83
CA LYS A 81 -6.22 11.00 -13.52
C LYS A 81 -5.89 12.26 -12.72
N PHE A 82 -4.90 12.18 -11.82
CA PHE A 82 -4.51 13.28 -10.94
C PHE A 82 -3.24 14.00 -11.39
N ASN A 83 -2.71 13.68 -12.58
CA ASN A 83 -1.45 14.23 -13.11
C ASN A 83 -0.27 14.12 -12.14
N ILE A 84 -0.17 12.98 -11.45
CA ILE A 84 0.92 12.70 -10.51
C ILE A 84 2.04 11.98 -11.27
N SER A 85 3.24 12.52 -11.21
CA SER A 85 4.40 11.89 -11.83
C SER A 85 4.98 10.78 -10.97
N LYS A 86 5.60 9.78 -11.60
CA LYS A 86 6.17 8.61 -10.90
C LYS A 86 7.35 8.99 -9.99
N ASP A 87 8.10 10.03 -10.36
CA ASP A 87 9.21 10.59 -9.57
C ASP A 87 8.75 11.30 -8.29
N GLU A 88 7.46 11.60 -8.14
CA GLU A 88 6.92 12.15 -6.89
C GLU A 88 6.67 11.08 -5.83
N LEU A 89 6.58 9.81 -6.24
CA LEU A 89 6.31 8.67 -5.37
C LEU A 89 7.56 8.26 -4.60
N PHE A 90 7.37 7.57 -3.47
CA PHE A 90 8.48 6.85 -2.84
C PHE A 90 9.15 5.89 -3.84
N SER A 91 10.47 5.79 -3.78
CA SER A 91 11.25 4.96 -4.71
C SER A 91 10.93 3.47 -4.65
N PHE A 92 10.38 2.98 -3.53
CA PHE A 92 9.92 1.60 -3.36
C PHE A 92 8.51 1.34 -3.89
N CYS A 93 7.76 2.37 -4.34
CA CYS A 93 6.42 2.17 -4.88
C CYS A 93 6.47 1.43 -6.23
N LYS A 94 5.66 0.37 -6.35
CA LYS A 94 5.43 -0.36 -7.60
C LYS A 94 4.24 0.24 -8.32
N VAL A 95 4.44 0.86 -9.49
CA VAL A 95 3.31 1.34 -10.30
C VAL A 95 2.73 0.17 -11.11
N VAL A 96 1.43 -0.08 -10.94
CA VAL A 96 0.69 -1.16 -11.62
C VAL A 96 -0.27 -0.58 -12.66
N PRO A 97 -0.51 -1.25 -13.81
CA PRO A 97 -1.31 -0.66 -14.90
C PRO A 97 -2.72 -0.22 -14.47
N ALA A 98 -3.40 -1.06 -13.69
CA ALA A 98 -4.72 -0.76 -13.14
C ALA A 98 -4.91 -1.46 -11.80
N GLY A 99 -5.33 -0.72 -10.78
CA GLY A 99 -5.48 -1.29 -9.43
C GLY A 99 -6.50 -2.43 -9.36
N ILE A 100 -7.62 -2.33 -10.08
CA ILE A 100 -8.61 -3.42 -10.11
C ILE A 100 -8.04 -4.72 -10.70
N ILE A 101 -7.12 -4.62 -11.66
CA ILE A 101 -6.46 -5.77 -12.27
C ILE A 101 -5.46 -6.38 -11.28
N GLU A 102 -4.63 -5.56 -10.62
CA GLU A 102 -3.72 -6.06 -9.58
C GLU A 102 -4.49 -6.78 -8.46
N LEU A 103 -5.65 -6.26 -8.01
CA LEU A 103 -6.50 -6.95 -7.04
C LEU A 103 -6.98 -8.31 -7.53
N ALA A 104 -7.41 -8.41 -8.79
CA ALA A 104 -7.93 -9.64 -9.37
C ALA A 104 -6.82 -10.68 -9.56
N GLU A 105 -5.65 -10.26 -10.06
CA GLU A 105 -4.47 -11.09 -10.21
C GLU A 105 -3.98 -11.59 -8.85
N LYS A 106 -3.82 -10.71 -7.86
CA LYS A 106 -3.37 -11.09 -6.51
C LYS A 106 -4.34 -12.06 -5.84
N GLN A 107 -5.65 -11.82 -5.93
CA GLN A 107 -6.63 -12.77 -5.40
C GLN A 107 -6.53 -14.14 -6.11
N SER A 108 -6.29 -14.16 -7.42
CA SER A 108 -6.07 -15.40 -8.18
C SER A 108 -4.77 -16.13 -7.78
N GLU A 109 -3.76 -15.38 -7.31
CA GLU A 109 -2.51 -15.91 -6.73
C GLU A 109 -2.65 -16.36 -5.26
N GLY A 110 -3.87 -16.31 -4.70
CA GLY A 110 -4.19 -16.75 -3.35
C GLY A 110 -4.03 -15.66 -2.27
N TYR A 111 -3.97 -14.38 -2.64
CA TYR A 111 -4.01 -13.29 -1.67
C TYR A 111 -5.41 -13.14 -1.07
N LEU A 112 -5.46 -13.00 0.24
CA LEU A 112 -6.66 -12.60 0.96
C LEU A 112 -6.86 -11.10 0.84
N TYR A 113 -8.05 -10.70 0.43
CA TYR A 113 -8.42 -9.30 0.21
C TYR A 113 -8.93 -8.65 1.51
N ILE A 114 -8.33 -7.52 1.89
CA ILE A 114 -8.73 -6.73 3.07
C ILE A 114 -8.94 -5.28 2.65
N LYS A 115 -10.10 -4.71 2.98
CA LYS A 115 -10.43 -3.29 2.75
C LYS A 115 -10.92 -2.64 4.03
N PRO A 116 -10.05 -1.92 4.76
CA PRO A 116 -10.45 -1.18 5.95
C PRO A 116 -11.43 -0.02 5.66
#